data_AF-A0A7J6U0L0-F1
#
_entry.id   AF-A0A7J6U0L0-F1
#
_cell.length_a   1.000
_cell.length_b   1.000
_cell.length_c   1.000
_cell.angle_alpha   90.00
_cell.angle_beta   90.00
_cell.angle_gamma   90.00
#
_symmetry.space_group_name_H-M   'P 1'
#
loop_
_entity.id
_entity.type
_entity.pdbx_description
1 polymer ?
#
loop_
_entity_poly.entity_id
_entity_poly.type
_entity_poly.pdbx_seq_one_letter_code
_entity_poly.pdbx_strand_id
1 'polypeptide(L)'
;KASMLQYTRLARALVAIMRAEFKCLAFSYVDDYFFLCDKDQAALCYQIFIRLNELLGFEVKREKSLEPSAEGKLLGILVKIDDDSITLDICPDRAKRLTKTIDDHLQSASITPTQASKLAGKLSFAATSFHSRCGRAFLRALYHRANDTNYGHHGNNNDEALAALRWFRWAITACPRKIVYLDTNTPHVILYTDAEFSYTGDPPTAKSGGIGAVLAIPNHQRVFCLSWSLPADVFDSLEQRQTDIHPLEVMAIPIALHHWLTTTVPLQLLFRRTGGINISLYTDSTVAQGTLTKGSSPCRDINNLVAATWKLCAENN
;
A
#
# COMPACT_ATOMS: atom_id res chain seq x y z
N LYS A 1 -32.34 -8.63 -5.50
CA LYS A 1 -31.48 -9.06 -4.37
C LYS A 1 -31.42 -10.59 -4.21
N ALA A 2 -32.55 -11.32 -4.27
CA ALA A 2 -32.55 -12.79 -4.22
C ALA A 2 -31.79 -13.46 -5.38
N SER A 3 -31.88 -12.91 -6.60
CA SER A 3 -31.19 -13.43 -7.79
C SER A 3 -29.66 -13.38 -7.70
N MET A 4 -29.09 -12.28 -7.18
CA MET A 4 -27.64 -12.13 -7.03
C MET A 4 -27.08 -13.04 -5.93
N LEU A 5 -27.85 -13.27 -4.85
CA LEU A 5 -27.50 -14.23 -3.82
C LEU A 5 -27.47 -15.66 -4.37
N GLN A 6 -28.47 -16.04 -5.16
CA GLN A 6 -28.55 -17.35 -5.81
C GLN A 6 -27.41 -17.55 -6.82
N TYR A 7 -27.13 -16.54 -7.66
CA TYR A 7 -26.01 -16.57 -8.58
C TYR A 7 -24.66 -16.72 -7.86
N THR A 8 -24.46 -15.98 -6.77
CA THR A 8 -23.22 -16.06 -5.98
C THR A 8 -23.03 -17.44 -5.33
N ARG A 9 -24.10 -18.11 -4.90
CA ARG A 9 -24.01 -19.48 -4.35
C ARG A 9 -23.46 -20.47 -5.38
N LEU A 10 -23.93 -20.37 -6.60
CA LEU A 10 -23.43 -21.18 -7.70
C LEU A 10 -21.99 -20.83 -8.07
N ALA A 11 -21.64 -19.55 -8.20
CA ALA A 11 -20.26 -19.14 -8.46
C ALA A 11 -19.30 -19.73 -7.41
N ARG A 12 -19.73 -19.73 -6.13
CA ARG A 12 -18.99 -20.38 -5.04
C ARG A 12 -18.91 -21.90 -5.17
N ALA A 13 -19.98 -22.56 -5.62
CA ALA A 13 -19.98 -24.00 -5.86
C ALA A 13 -19.00 -24.37 -6.99
N LEU A 14 -19.01 -23.63 -8.09
CA LEU A 14 -18.03 -23.76 -9.18
C LEU A 14 -16.59 -23.62 -8.67
N VAL A 15 -16.30 -22.55 -7.92
CA VAL A 15 -14.99 -22.33 -7.31
C VAL A 15 -14.62 -23.47 -6.36
N ALA A 16 -15.57 -23.97 -5.56
CA ALA A 16 -15.34 -25.08 -4.64
C ALA A 16 -15.00 -26.38 -5.39
N ILE A 17 -15.72 -26.72 -6.46
CA ILE A 17 -15.43 -27.88 -7.31
C ILE A 17 -14.04 -27.75 -7.95
N MET A 18 -13.72 -26.59 -8.53
CA MET A 18 -12.41 -26.31 -9.13
C MET A 18 -11.25 -26.50 -8.13
N ARG A 19 -11.44 -26.10 -6.88
CA ARG A 19 -10.43 -26.29 -5.81
C ARG A 19 -10.38 -27.73 -5.30
N ALA A 20 -11.53 -28.35 -5.07
CA ALA A 20 -11.63 -29.66 -4.43
C ALA A 20 -11.22 -30.79 -5.37
N GLU A 21 -11.75 -30.81 -6.59
CA GLU A 21 -11.58 -31.89 -7.55
C GLU A 21 -10.36 -31.67 -8.45
N PHE A 22 -10.14 -30.43 -8.88
CA PHE A 22 -9.12 -30.11 -9.88
C PHE A 22 -7.89 -29.40 -9.31
N LYS A 23 -7.84 -29.21 -7.98
CA LYS A 23 -6.72 -28.58 -7.24
C LYS A 23 -6.25 -27.23 -7.81
N CYS A 24 -7.15 -26.52 -8.51
CA CYS A 24 -6.88 -25.21 -9.08
C CYS A 24 -7.09 -24.12 -8.01
N LEU A 25 -6.23 -23.10 -8.00
CA LEU A 25 -6.47 -21.90 -7.19
C LEU A 25 -7.51 -21.03 -7.90
N ALA A 26 -8.79 -21.37 -7.71
CA ALA A 26 -9.93 -20.69 -8.31
C ALA A 26 -10.50 -19.60 -7.38
N PHE A 27 -11.04 -18.51 -7.91
CA PHE A 27 -11.82 -17.54 -7.16
C PHE A 27 -12.77 -16.78 -8.08
N SER A 28 -13.78 -16.14 -7.50
CA SER A 28 -14.76 -15.36 -8.25
C SER A 28 -15.06 -14.03 -7.58
N TYR A 29 -15.40 -13.04 -8.39
CA TYR A 29 -15.94 -11.76 -7.96
C TYR A 29 -17.22 -11.47 -8.74
N VAL A 30 -18.37 -11.71 -8.10
CA VAL A 30 -19.68 -11.66 -8.75
C VAL A 30 -19.71 -12.61 -9.96
N ASP A 31 -19.65 -12.09 -11.18
CA ASP A 31 -19.70 -12.81 -12.46
C ASP A 31 -18.32 -13.05 -13.11
N ASP A 32 -17.27 -12.44 -12.56
CA ASP A 32 -15.90 -12.68 -13.01
C ASP A 32 -15.29 -13.88 -12.29
N TYR A 33 -14.69 -14.80 -13.06
CA TYR A 33 -13.99 -15.99 -12.55
C TYR A 33 -12.50 -15.92 -12.89
N PHE A 34 -11.67 -16.38 -11.97
CA PHE A 34 -10.22 -16.34 -12.09
C PHE A 34 -9.62 -17.64 -11.57
N PHE A 35 -8.56 -18.09 -12.22
CA PHE A 35 -7.86 -19.33 -11.90
C PHE A 35 -6.37 -19.10 -12.00
N LEU A 36 -5.63 -19.64 -11.04
CA LEU A 36 -4.19 -19.80 -11.12
C LEU A 36 -3.87 -21.29 -11.10
N CYS A 37 -3.04 -21.71 -12.04
CA CYS A 37 -2.60 -23.08 -12.24
C CYS A 37 -1.23 -23.06 -12.93
N ASP A 38 -0.59 -24.22 -12.95
CA ASP A 38 0.66 -24.40 -13.66
C ASP A 38 0.50 -24.13 -15.16
N LYS A 39 1.52 -23.52 -15.78
CA LYS A 39 1.50 -23.15 -17.20
C LYS A 39 1.17 -24.33 -18.11
N ASP A 40 1.68 -25.52 -17.81
CA ASP A 40 1.49 -26.71 -18.64
C ASP A 40 0.06 -27.26 -18.52
N GLN A 41 -0.64 -26.92 -17.45
CA GLN A 41 -2.02 -27.35 -17.18
C GLN A 41 -3.07 -26.28 -17.53
N ALA A 42 -2.64 -25.06 -17.84
CA ALA A 42 -3.54 -23.92 -17.92
C ALA A 42 -4.63 -24.06 -18.99
N ALA A 43 -4.28 -24.62 -20.15
CA ALA A 43 -5.24 -24.94 -21.21
C ALA A 43 -6.27 -25.98 -20.78
N LEU A 44 -5.85 -27.02 -20.05
CA LEU A 44 -6.73 -28.08 -19.56
C LEU A 44 -7.68 -27.53 -18.46
N CYS A 45 -7.14 -26.77 -17.50
CA CYS A 45 -7.93 -26.14 -16.44
C CYS A 45 -9.02 -25.22 -17.02
N TYR A 46 -8.69 -24.47 -18.07
CA TYR A 46 -9.64 -23.63 -18.79
C TYR A 46 -10.75 -24.45 -19.45
N GLN A 47 -10.40 -25.54 -20.15
CA GLN A 47 -11.40 -26.43 -20.77
C GLN A 47 -12.32 -27.08 -19.72
N ILE A 48 -11.77 -27.52 -18.59
CA ILE A 48 -12.54 -28.06 -17.46
C ILE A 48 -13.54 -27.02 -16.95
N PHE A 49 -13.11 -25.77 -16.77
CA PHE A 49 -14.00 -24.71 -16.33
C PHE A 49 -15.16 -24.46 -17.31
N ILE A 50 -14.86 -24.37 -18.61
CA ILE A 50 -15.89 -24.20 -19.64
C ILE A 50 -16.88 -25.38 -19.59
N ARG A 51 -16.37 -26.61 -19.52
CA ARG A 51 -17.22 -27.80 -19.50
C ARG A 51 -18.08 -27.89 -18.24
N LEU A 52 -17.54 -27.52 -17.09
CA LEU A 52 -18.27 -27.50 -15.83
C LEU A 52 -19.42 -26.48 -15.86
N ASN A 53 -19.20 -25.31 -16.46
CA ASN A 53 -20.27 -24.33 -16.65
C ASN A 53 -21.36 -24.86 -17.60
N GLU A 54 -20.98 -25.47 -18.72
CA GLU A 54 -21.93 -26.08 -19.66
C GLU A 54 -22.77 -27.17 -18.99
N LEU A 55 -22.16 -28.05 -18.19
CA LEU A 55 -22.85 -29.11 -17.46
C LEU A 55 -23.84 -28.58 -16.42
N LEU A 56 -23.54 -27.43 -15.82
CA LEU A 56 -24.43 -26.75 -14.87
C LEU A 56 -25.48 -25.85 -15.56
N GLY A 57 -25.49 -25.81 -16.90
CA GLY A 57 -26.43 -25.02 -17.69
C GLY A 57 -26.07 -23.53 -17.82
N PHE A 58 -24.82 -23.16 -17.58
CA PHE A 58 -24.33 -21.78 -17.74
C PHE A 58 -23.69 -21.55 -19.10
N GLU A 59 -24.07 -20.45 -19.72
CA GLU A 59 -23.47 -19.99 -20.96
C GLU A 59 -22.27 -19.09 -20.66
N VAL A 60 -21.06 -19.60 -20.90
CA VAL A 60 -19.85 -18.78 -20.82
C VAL A 60 -19.72 -17.98 -22.10
N LYS A 61 -19.66 -16.65 -21.97
CA LYS A 61 -19.40 -15.74 -23.10
C LYS A 61 -17.94 -15.89 -23.54
N ARG A 62 -17.68 -16.84 -24.44
CA ARG A 62 -16.33 -17.17 -24.92
C ARG A 62 -15.60 -15.95 -25.49
N GLU A 63 -16.31 -15.04 -26.15
CA GLU A 63 -15.75 -13.77 -26.68
C GLU A 63 -15.18 -12.82 -25.61
N LYS A 64 -15.66 -12.94 -24.37
CA LYS A 64 -15.15 -12.17 -23.22
C LYS A 64 -14.17 -12.97 -22.37
N SER A 65 -14.02 -14.26 -22.65
CA SER A 65 -13.11 -15.11 -21.94
C SER A 65 -11.70 -14.84 -22.43
N LEU A 66 -10.77 -14.74 -21.49
CA LEU A 66 -9.36 -14.60 -21.80
C LEU A 66 -8.75 -16.00 -21.83
N GLU A 67 -8.02 -16.31 -22.89
CA GLU A 67 -7.23 -17.52 -22.92
C GLU A 67 -6.20 -17.51 -21.78
N PRO A 68 -5.77 -18.69 -21.30
CA PRO A 68 -4.75 -18.78 -20.27
C PRO A 68 -3.49 -18.01 -20.66
N SER A 69 -3.03 -17.15 -19.76
CA SER A 69 -1.91 -16.24 -19.98
C SER A 69 -1.21 -15.96 -18.67
N ALA A 70 0.10 -15.70 -18.73
CA ALA A 70 0.90 -15.21 -17.61
C ALA A 70 0.49 -13.78 -17.20
N GLU A 71 -0.20 -13.07 -18.09
CA GLU A 71 -0.71 -11.71 -17.87
C GLU A 71 -2.24 -11.70 -18.02
N GLY A 72 -2.93 -11.16 -17.01
CA GLY A 72 -4.38 -11.11 -16.97
C GLY A 72 -4.91 -9.86 -16.29
N LYS A 73 -6.13 -9.43 -16.67
CA LYS A 73 -6.80 -8.30 -16.05
C LYS A 73 -7.74 -8.77 -14.94
N LEU A 74 -7.47 -8.32 -13.72
CA LEU A 74 -8.27 -8.58 -12.53
C LEU A 74 -8.96 -7.30 -12.04
N LEU A 75 -10.27 -7.15 -12.26
CA LEU A 75 -11.05 -6.00 -11.75
C LEU A 75 -10.46 -4.60 -12.12
N GLY A 76 -9.71 -4.53 -13.22
CA GLY A 76 -9.03 -3.30 -13.67
C GLY A 76 -7.63 -3.07 -13.10
N ILE A 77 -7.05 -4.07 -12.42
CA ILE A 77 -5.62 -4.24 -12.17
C ILE A 77 -5.08 -5.23 -13.20
N LEU A 78 -3.89 -4.96 -13.71
CA LEU A 78 -3.12 -5.89 -14.50
C LEU A 78 -2.28 -6.75 -13.57
N VAL A 79 -2.42 -8.06 -13.67
CA VAL A 79 -1.67 -9.04 -12.90
C VAL A 79 -0.74 -9.74 -13.87
N LYS A 80 0.56 -9.72 -13.57
CA LYS A 80 1.58 -10.48 -14.28
C LYS A 80 2.16 -11.50 -13.31
N ILE A 81 2.27 -12.74 -13.77
CA ILE A 81 2.76 -13.86 -12.99
C ILE A 81 3.98 -14.40 -13.72
N ASP A 82 5.11 -14.30 -13.05
CA ASP A 82 6.38 -14.85 -13.47
C ASP A 82 6.75 -16.01 -12.53
N ASP A 83 7.84 -16.72 -12.83
CA ASP A 83 8.22 -17.93 -12.08
C ASP A 83 8.53 -17.65 -10.60
N ASP A 84 9.03 -16.45 -10.28
CA ASP A 84 9.49 -16.05 -8.96
C ASP A 84 8.69 -14.88 -8.34
N SER A 85 7.72 -14.32 -9.07
CA SER A 85 7.06 -13.09 -8.64
C SER A 85 5.69 -12.86 -9.27
N ILE A 86 4.88 -12.07 -8.56
CA ILE A 86 3.58 -11.56 -9.04
C ILE A 86 3.63 -10.04 -9.02
N THR A 87 3.48 -9.43 -10.19
CA THR A 87 3.42 -7.98 -10.34
C THR A 87 1.99 -7.50 -10.52
N LEU A 88 1.59 -6.49 -9.74
CA LEU A 88 0.31 -5.80 -9.87
C LEU A 88 0.52 -4.40 -10.41
N ASP A 89 -0.24 -4.02 -11.44
CA ASP A 89 -0.18 -2.70 -12.05
C ASP A 89 -1.59 -2.16 -12.37
N ILE A 90 -1.72 -0.85 -12.52
CA ILE A 90 -2.96 -0.24 -13.01
C ILE A 90 -3.08 -0.53 -14.51
N CYS A 91 -4.24 -1.00 -14.96
CA CYS A 91 -4.47 -1.13 -16.41
C CYS A 91 -4.26 0.23 -17.13
N PRO A 92 -3.57 0.27 -18.29
CA PRO A 92 -3.24 1.52 -18.98
C PRO A 92 -4.43 2.44 -19.23
N ASP A 93 -5.59 1.89 -19.64
CA ASP A 93 -6.80 2.68 -19.87
C ASP A 93 -7.34 3.31 -18.58
N ARG A 94 -7.21 2.59 -17.46
CA ARG A 94 -7.61 3.12 -16.14
C ARG A 94 -6.64 4.21 -15.69
N ALA A 95 -5.34 4.01 -15.87
CA ALA A 95 -4.32 5.01 -15.58
C ALA A 95 -4.56 6.30 -16.38
N LYS A 96 -4.84 6.20 -17.70
CA LYS A 96 -5.18 7.34 -18.57
C LYS A 96 -6.42 8.10 -18.09
N ARG A 97 -7.51 7.39 -17.79
CA ARG A 97 -8.75 8.03 -17.29
C ARG A 97 -8.55 8.72 -15.95
N LEU A 98 -7.87 8.08 -15.01
CA LEU A 98 -7.59 8.65 -13.69
C LEU A 98 -6.70 9.89 -13.81
N THR A 99 -5.63 9.78 -14.59
CA THR A 99 -4.72 10.88 -14.92
C THR A 99 -5.49 12.08 -15.45
N LYS A 100 -6.33 11.89 -16.47
CA LYS A 100 -7.15 12.97 -17.04
C LYS A 100 -8.05 13.62 -15.97
N THR A 101 -8.78 12.82 -15.20
CA THR A 101 -9.65 13.35 -14.13
C THR A 101 -8.87 14.12 -13.07
N ILE A 102 -7.68 13.66 -12.70
CA ILE A 102 -6.81 14.37 -11.75
C ILE A 102 -6.36 15.71 -12.34
N ASP A 103 -5.88 15.70 -13.59
CA ASP A 103 -5.38 16.88 -14.27
C ASP A 103 -6.49 17.96 -14.40
N ASP A 104 -7.72 17.56 -14.70
CA ASP A 104 -8.89 18.46 -14.74
C ASP A 104 -9.13 19.17 -13.38
N HIS A 105 -9.00 18.45 -12.26
CA HIS A 105 -9.14 19.01 -10.91
C HIS A 105 -7.95 19.89 -10.49
N LEU A 106 -6.74 19.51 -10.89
CA LEU A 106 -5.55 20.32 -10.63
C LEU A 106 -5.59 21.63 -11.43
N GLN A 107 -6.05 21.59 -12.68
CA GLN A 107 -6.18 22.77 -13.55
C GLN A 107 -7.26 23.74 -13.04
N SER A 108 -8.39 23.21 -12.57
CA SER A 108 -9.46 24.02 -11.97
C SER A 108 -9.17 24.44 -10.53
N ALA A 109 -8.07 23.96 -9.92
CA ALA A 109 -7.70 24.18 -8.52
C ALA A 109 -8.84 23.93 -7.52
N SER A 110 -9.75 23.00 -7.86
CA SER A 110 -10.93 22.75 -7.05
C SER A 110 -11.47 21.33 -7.23
N ILE A 111 -11.93 20.78 -6.13
CA ILE A 111 -12.66 19.52 -6.11
C ILE A 111 -13.83 19.59 -5.13
N THR A 112 -15.03 19.20 -5.58
CA THR A 112 -16.22 19.16 -4.72
C THR A 112 -16.20 17.93 -3.80
N PRO A 113 -16.89 17.93 -2.65
CA PRO A 113 -16.99 16.76 -1.77
C PRO A 113 -17.48 15.51 -2.51
N THR A 114 -18.48 15.66 -3.38
CA THR A 114 -19.00 14.57 -4.21
C THR A 114 -17.96 14.04 -5.19
N GLN A 115 -17.18 14.92 -5.82
CA GLN A 115 -16.09 14.53 -6.72
C GLN A 115 -14.96 13.83 -5.94
N ALA A 116 -14.57 14.38 -4.78
CA ALA A 116 -13.56 13.82 -3.89
C ALA A 116 -13.95 12.42 -3.42
N SER A 117 -15.21 12.20 -3.01
CA SER A 117 -15.73 10.89 -2.63
C SER A 117 -15.60 9.85 -3.75
N LYS A 118 -16.05 10.21 -4.96
CA LYS A 118 -15.96 9.33 -6.14
C LYS A 118 -14.50 9.03 -6.51
N LEU A 119 -13.64 10.04 -6.47
CA LEU A 119 -12.25 9.89 -6.84
C LEU A 119 -11.45 9.11 -5.78
N ALA A 120 -11.72 9.32 -4.49
CA ALA A 120 -11.15 8.57 -3.38
C ALA A 120 -11.41 7.07 -3.53
N GLY A 121 -12.64 6.66 -3.87
CA GLY A 121 -12.96 5.25 -4.13
C GLY A 121 -12.14 4.66 -5.29
N LYS A 122 -12.03 5.40 -6.40
CA LYS A 122 -11.25 4.96 -7.57
C LYS A 122 -9.76 4.86 -7.28
N LEU A 123 -9.21 5.82 -6.54
CA LEU A 123 -7.80 5.91 -6.16
C LEU A 123 -7.44 4.92 -5.05
N SER A 124 -8.36 4.64 -4.12
CA SER A 124 -8.20 3.60 -3.10
C SER A 124 -7.99 2.23 -3.75
N PHE A 125 -8.78 1.93 -4.77
CA PHE A 125 -8.58 0.72 -5.55
C PHE A 125 -7.28 0.76 -6.37
N ALA A 126 -6.94 1.89 -7.01
CA ALA A 126 -5.69 2.02 -7.76
C ALA A 126 -4.46 1.82 -6.86
N ALA A 127 -4.51 2.33 -5.62
CA ALA A 127 -3.44 2.20 -4.64
C ALA A 127 -3.15 0.74 -4.23
N THR A 128 -4.04 -0.20 -4.52
CA THR A 128 -3.77 -1.63 -4.29
C THR A 128 -2.66 -2.20 -5.19
N SER A 129 -2.37 -1.53 -6.31
CA SER A 129 -1.28 -1.86 -7.24
C SER A 129 0.03 -1.13 -6.94
N PHE A 130 0.02 -0.14 -6.03
CA PHE A 130 1.25 0.51 -5.58
C PHE A 130 1.94 -0.33 -4.51
N HIS A 131 3.25 -0.15 -4.38
CA HIS A 131 4.04 -0.82 -3.36
C HIS A 131 3.42 -0.66 -1.94
N SER A 132 3.16 -1.80 -1.29
CA SER A 132 2.70 -1.93 0.10
C SER A 132 1.49 -1.08 0.50
N ARG A 133 1.71 0.01 1.25
CA ARG A 133 0.66 0.92 1.75
C ARG A 133 0.76 2.32 1.15
N CYS A 134 1.57 2.50 0.10
CA CYS A 134 1.70 3.77 -0.60
C CYS A 134 0.32 4.31 -1.02
N GLY A 135 0.12 5.61 -0.83
CA GLY A 135 -1.13 6.28 -1.18
C GLY A 135 -2.19 6.31 -0.09
N ARG A 136 -2.15 5.42 0.91
CA ARG A 136 -3.20 5.38 1.95
C ARG A 136 -3.25 6.66 2.79
N ALA A 137 -2.09 7.23 3.12
CA ALA A 137 -2.00 8.51 3.83
C ALA A 137 -2.62 9.66 3.03
N PHE A 138 -2.46 9.65 1.70
CA PHE A 138 -2.98 10.69 0.79
C PHE A 138 -4.49 10.55 0.54
N LEU A 139 -5.04 9.33 0.59
CA LEU A 139 -6.49 9.13 0.51
C LEU A 139 -7.24 9.85 1.63
N ARG A 140 -6.58 10.07 2.78
CA ARG A 140 -7.21 10.73 3.92
C ARG A 140 -7.65 12.16 3.59
N ALA A 141 -6.83 12.92 2.87
CA ALA A 141 -7.18 14.27 2.45
C ALA A 141 -8.43 14.28 1.54
N LEU A 142 -8.55 13.29 0.65
CA LEU A 142 -9.73 13.13 -0.20
C LEU A 142 -10.97 12.73 0.59
N TYR A 143 -10.85 11.84 1.57
CA TYR A 143 -11.97 11.49 2.44
C TYR A 143 -12.38 12.64 3.37
N HIS A 144 -11.41 13.44 3.83
CA HIS A 144 -11.68 14.65 4.60
C HIS A 144 -12.48 15.65 3.76
N ARG A 145 -12.04 15.89 2.51
CA ARG A 145 -12.77 16.72 1.55
C ARG A 145 -14.14 16.14 1.18
N ALA A 146 -14.28 14.83 1.10
CA ALA A 146 -15.55 14.17 0.79
C ALA A 146 -16.62 14.36 1.88
N ASN A 147 -16.19 14.54 3.13
CA ASN A 147 -17.06 14.72 4.29
C ASN A 147 -17.19 16.20 4.71
N ASP A 148 -16.68 17.11 3.90
CA ASP A 148 -16.71 18.55 4.18
C ASP A 148 -18.13 19.09 4.00
N THR A 149 -18.80 19.40 5.11
CA THR A 149 -20.17 19.93 5.14
C THR A 149 -20.23 21.44 4.89
N ASN A 150 -19.10 22.15 4.96
CA ASN A 150 -19.02 23.61 4.83
C ASN A 150 -18.54 24.04 3.43
N TYR A 151 -18.89 23.26 2.41
CA TYR A 151 -18.50 23.48 1.03
C TYR A 151 -19.01 24.84 0.51
N GLY A 152 -18.08 25.79 0.30
CA GLY A 152 -18.37 27.16 -0.12
C GLY A 152 -17.47 28.20 0.55
N HIS A 153 -16.87 27.85 1.69
CA HIS A 153 -15.79 28.64 2.30
C HIS A 153 -14.44 28.13 1.80
N HIS A 154 -13.50 29.03 1.47
CA HIS A 154 -12.11 28.69 1.16
C HIS A 154 -11.46 28.04 2.38
N GLY A 155 -11.57 26.72 2.48
CA GLY A 155 -11.04 25.91 3.58
C GLY A 155 -9.80 25.12 3.16
N ASN A 156 -8.89 24.93 4.13
CA ASN A 156 -7.64 24.15 4.02
C ASN A 156 -7.83 22.74 3.39
N ASN A 157 -9.03 22.17 3.50
CA ASN A 157 -9.37 20.82 2.99
C ASN A 157 -9.24 20.69 1.47
N ASN A 158 -9.50 21.77 0.70
CA ASN A 158 -9.33 21.74 -0.74
C ASN A 158 -7.85 21.63 -1.11
N ASP A 159 -6.99 22.39 -0.44
CA ASP A 159 -5.57 22.43 -0.72
C ASP A 159 -4.88 21.12 -0.35
N GLU A 160 -5.25 20.52 0.79
CA GLU A 160 -4.81 19.18 1.17
C GLU A 160 -5.25 18.12 0.16
N ALA A 161 -6.48 18.20 -0.34
CA ALA A 161 -6.97 17.30 -1.37
C ALA A 161 -6.20 17.47 -2.69
N LEU A 162 -5.91 18.71 -3.12
CA LEU A 162 -5.11 18.98 -4.31
C LEU A 162 -3.67 18.50 -4.15
N ALA A 163 -3.06 18.68 -2.98
CA ALA A 163 -1.74 18.13 -2.68
C ALA A 163 -1.72 16.59 -2.77
N ALA A 164 -2.75 15.93 -2.25
CA ALA A 164 -2.91 14.48 -2.42
C ALA A 164 -3.10 14.09 -3.89
N LEU A 165 -3.86 14.86 -4.67
CA LEU A 165 -4.02 14.62 -6.11
C LEU A 165 -2.71 14.76 -6.88
N ARG A 166 -1.86 15.72 -6.54
CA ARG A 166 -0.50 15.84 -7.13
C ARG A 166 0.33 14.59 -6.83
N TRP A 167 0.26 14.08 -5.60
CA TRP A 167 0.93 12.83 -5.26
C TRP A 167 0.38 11.65 -6.07
N PHE A 168 -0.95 11.50 -6.17
CA PHE A 168 -1.55 10.43 -6.98
C PHE A 168 -1.23 10.56 -8.47
N ARG A 169 -1.10 11.78 -8.98
CA ARG A 169 -0.73 12.04 -10.37
C ARG A 169 0.66 11.51 -10.68
N TRP A 170 1.61 11.79 -9.79
CA TRP A 170 2.95 11.22 -9.85
C TRP A 170 2.91 9.70 -9.65
N ALA A 171 2.13 9.22 -8.67
CA ALA A 171 2.14 7.82 -8.29
C ALA A 171 1.62 6.89 -9.40
N ILE A 172 0.60 7.30 -10.15
CA ILE A 172 0.07 6.52 -11.28
C ILE A 172 1.14 6.26 -12.35
N THR A 173 2.12 7.15 -12.49
CA THR A 173 3.15 7.04 -13.53
C THR A 173 4.50 6.54 -13.02
N ALA A 174 4.82 6.80 -11.76
CA ALA A 174 6.18 6.66 -11.24
C ALA A 174 6.26 5.92 -9.90
N CYS A 175 5.14 5.68 -9.20
CA CYS A 175 5.19 4.90 -7.96
C CYS A 175 5.57 3.45 -8.32
N PRO A 176 6.54 2.86 -7.61
CA PRO A 176 6.88 1.47 -7.76
C PRO A 176 5.65 0.56 -7.65
N ARG A 177 5.57 -0.37 -8.60
CA ARG A 177 4.51 -1.37 -8.68
C ARG A 177 4.61 -2.30 -7.49
N LYS A 178 3.48 -2.88 -7.10
CA LYS A 178 3.47 -3.93 -6.10
C LYS A 178 3.95 -5.23 -6.72
N ILE A 179 5.09 -5.70 -6.24
CA ILE A 179 5.67 -7.00 -6.58
C ILE A 179 5.57 -7.87 -5.33
N VAL A 180 5.08 -9.09 -5.51
CA VAL A 180 5.05 -10.13 -4.48
C VAL A 180 6.01 -11.21 -4.94
N TYR A 181 7.19 -11.26 -4.34
CA TYR A 181 8.16 -12.33 -4.59
C TYR A 181 7.69 -13.64 -3.97
N LEU A 182 7.83 -14.73 -4.72
CA LEU A 182 7.48 -16.09 -4.34
C LEU A 182 8.67 -16.83 -3.74
N ASP A 183 9.90 -16.38 -4.00
CA ASP A 183 11.10 -16.91 -3.38
C ASP A 183 11.17 -16.54 -1.88
N THR A 184 11.65 -17.49 -1.08
CA THR A 184 11.86 -17.37 0.36
C THR A 184 13.30 -17.05 0.73
N ASN A 185 14.23 -17.03 -0.24
CA ASN A 185 15.65 -16.76 0.01
C ASN A 185 15.99 -15.28 0.18
N THR A 186 15.01 -14.37 0.08
CA THR A 186 15.23 -12.95 0.34
C THR A 186 15.78 -12.76 1.75
N PRO A 187 16.97 -12.13 1.92
CA PRO A 187 17.55 -11.91 3.23
C PRO A 187 16.56 -11.21 4.15
N HIS A 188 16.38 -11.78 5.32
CA HIS A 188 15.60 -11.17 6.39
C HIS A 188 16.52 -10.29 7.23
N VAL A 189 16.03 -9.22 7.84
CA VAL A 189 16.72 -8.44 8.89
C VAL A 189 15.69 -7.95 9.90
N ILE A 190 16.14 -7.70 11.12
CA ILE A 190 15.28 -7.20 12.19
C ILE A 190 15.67 -5.75 12.49
N LEU A 191 14.66 -4.87 12.50
CA LEU A 191 14.81 -3.46 12.83
C LEU A 191 14.04 -3.19 14.13
N TYR A 192 14.75 -2.80 15.18
CA TYR A 192 14.16 -2.27 16.42
C TYR A 192 14.20 -0.75 16.40
N THR A 193 13.14 -0.11 16.86
CA THR A 193 13.06 1.36 16.99
C THR A 193 12.43 1.74 18.31
N ASP A 194 12.96 2.78 18.93
CA ASP A 194 12.50 3.34 20.19
C ASP A 194 12.65 4.87 20.18
N ALA A 195 11.92 5.58 21.03
CA ALA A 195 11.99 7.01 21.18
C ALA A 195 11.79 7.45 22.63
N GLU A 196 12.43 8.55 23.01
CA GLU A 196 12.25 9.17 24.32
C GLU A 196 11.79 10.62 24.17
N PHE A 197 10.98 11.07 25.13
CA PHE A 197 10.50 12.45 25.22
C PHE A 197 10.49 12.92 26.67
N SER A 198 11.00 14.13 26.91
CA SER A 198 10.99 14.79 28.21
C SER A 198 10.88 16.30 28.07
N TYR A 199 10.47 16.97 29.14
CA TYR A 199 10.63 18.41 29.28
C TYR A 199 11.91 18.71 30.07
N THR A 200 12.58 19.79 29.70
CA THR A 200 13.83 20.28 30.27
C THR A 200 13.68 21.75 30.70
N GLY A 201 14.51 22.16 31.65
CA GLY A 201 14.42 23.46 32.33
C GLY A 201 13.75 23.38 33.69
N ASP A 202 14.00 24.38 34.53
CA ASP A 202 13.30 24.60 35.80
C ASP A 202 12.76 26.04 35.83
N PRO A 203 11.46 26.26 35.58
CA PRO A 203 10.42 25.27 35.31
C PRO A 203 10.55 24.58 33.93
N PRO A 204 9.93 23.40 33.72
CA PRO A 204 10.06 22.59 32.50
C PRO A 204 9.35 23.25 31.30
N THR A 205 10.09 24.06 30.54
CA THR A 205 9.55 24.82 29.40
C THR A 205 10.07 24.34 28.04
N ALA A 206 11.24 23.69 27.99
CA ALA A 206 11.86 23.26 26.75
C ALA A 206 11.64 21.77 26.48
N LYS A 207 11.30 21.41 25.24
CA LYS A 207 11.14 20.00 24.85
C LYS A 207 12.50 19.37 24.55
N SER A 208 12.68 18.13 24.97
CA SER A 208 13.85 17.31 24.67
C SER A 208 13.41 15.90 24.32
N GLY A 209 14.20 15.21 23.51
CA GLY A 209 13.92 13.85 23.12
C GLY A 209 14.93 13.34 22.12
N GLY A 210 14.85 12.04 21.89
CA GLY A 210 15.74 11.34 20.99
C GLY A 210 15.05 10.13 20.41
N ILE A 211 15.64 9.63 19.33
CA ILE A 211 15.26 8.35 18.74
C ILE A 211 16.45 7.40 18.78
N GLY A 212 16.14 6.13 18.93
CA GLY A 212 17.08 5.02 18.88
C GLY A 212 16.61 3.97 17.90
N ALA A 213 17.55 3.34 17.22
CA ALA A 213 17.25 2.18 16.40
C ALA A 213 18.39 1.17 16.41
N VAL A 214 18.04 -0.11 16.25
CA VAL A 214 19.00 -1.22 16.12
C VAL A 214 18.62 -2.08 14.94
N LEU A 215 19.55 -2.26 14.00
CA LEU A 215 19.42 -3.17 12.88
C LEU A 215 20.25 -4.43 13.16
N ALA A 216 19.58 -5.58 13.22
CA ALA A 216 20.20 -6.88 13.40
C ALA A 216 20.06 -7.74 12.13
N ILE A 217 21.18 -8.24 11.61
CA ILE A 217 21.19 -9.30 10.61
C ILE A 217 20.75 -10.61 11.30
N PRO A 218 20.01 -11.53 10.65
CA PRO A 218 19.50 -12.76 11.26
C PRO A 218 20.59 -13.52 12.01
N ASN A 219 20.19 -14.12 13.12
CA ASN A 219 21.08 -14.74 14.12
C ASN A 219 22.05 -13.77 14.80
N HIS A 220 21.75 -12.46 14.78
CA HIS A 220 22.56 -11.40 15.39
C HIS A 220 24.04 -11.43 14.98
N GLN A 221 24.34 -11.95 13.78
CA GLN A 221 25.73 -12.04 13.31
C GLN A 221 26.40 -10.67 13.25
N ARG A 222 25.61 -9.63 12.97
CA ARG A 222 26.01 -8.22 13.07
C ARG A 222 24.84 -7.38 13.54
N VAL A 223 25.17 -6.38 14.33
CA VAL A 223 24.24 -5.41 14.90
C VAL A 223 24.76 -4.00 14.60
N PHE A 224 23.89 -3.13 14.12
CA PHE A 224 24.17 -1.73 13.86
C PHE A 224 23.23 -0.88 14.72
N CYS A 225 23.76 0.16 15.34
CA CYS A 225 22.99 1.03 16.21
C CYS A 225 22.97 2.45 15.65
N LEU A 226 21.83 3.11 15.82
CA LEU A 226 21.61 4.51 15.51
C LEU A 226 21.01 5.18 16.75
N SER A 227 21.53 6.34 17.10
CA SER A 227 20.87 7.24 18.04
C SER A 227 20.92 8.65 17.48
N TRP A 228 19.86 9.42 17.72
CA TRP A 228 19.81 10.82 17.32
C TRP A 228 19.04 11.64 18.34
N SER A 229 19.72 12.61 18.94
CA SER A 229 19.10 13.66 19.74
C SER A 229 18.45 14.67 18.82
N LEU A 230 17.17 14.93 19.04
CA LEU A 230 16.38 15.76 18.13
C LEU A 230 16.60 17.25 18.43
N PRO A 231 16.88 18.07 17.39
CA PRO A 231 16.98 19.51 17.56
C PRO A 231 15.61 20.16 17.84
N ALA A 232 15.62 21.35 18.44
CA ALA A 232 14.40 22.04 18.90
C ALA A 232 13.40 22.33 17.78
N ASP A 233 13.89 22.62 16.57
CA ASP A 233 13.10 22.90 15.37
C ASP A 233 12.23 21.71 14.93
N VAL A 234 12.66 20.48 15.21
CA VAL A 234 11.83 19.29 14.98
C VAL A 234 10.59 19.34 15.86
N PHE A 235 10.72 19.68 17.13
CA PHE A 235 9.59 19.80 18.04
C PHE A 235 8.65 20.95 17.67
N ASP A 236 9.20 22.06 17.17
CA ASP A 236 8.42 23.22 16.70
C ASP A 236 7.59 22.89 15.45
N SER A 237 8.01 21.89 14.67
CA SER A 237 7.30 21.44 13.46
C SER A 237 6.13 20.48 13.74
N LEU A 238 6.08 19.88 14.94
CA LEU A 238 5.04 18.94 15.33
C LEU A 238 3.75 19.68 15.72
N GLU A 239 2.59 19.02 15.56
CA GLU A 239 1.35 19.61 16.06
C GLU A 239 1.38 19.72 17.60
N GLN A 240 0.73 20.75 18.14
CA GLN A 240 0.67 20.96 19.58
C GLN A 240 -0.06 19.82 20.31
N ARG A 241 0.64 19.24 21.29
CA ARG A 241 0.15 18.14 22.14
C ARG A 241 0.72 18.26 23.54
N GLN A 242 0.14 17.49 24.46
CA GLN A 242 0.66 17.34 25.82
C GLN A 242 2.02 16.62 25.83
N THR A 243 2.16 15.60 24.98
CA THR A 243 3.38 14.80 24.83
C THR A 243 3.64 14.54 23.35
N ASP A 244 4.91 14.55 22.95
CA ASP A 244 5.33 14.28 21.57
C ASP A 244 5.88 12.85 21.40
N ILE A 245 5.68 11.96 22.37
CA ILE A 245 6.20 10.59 22.30
C ILE A 245 5.71 9.84 21.05
N HIS A 246 4.41 9.89 20.75
CA HIS A 246 3.83 9.19 19.59
C HIS A 246 4.43 9.61 18.23
N PRO A 247 4.53 10.90 17.88
CA PRO A 247 5.19 11.28 16.64
C PRO A 247 6.67 10.89 16.64
N LEU A 248 7.39 10.94 17.77
CA LEU A 248 8.79 10.50 17.82
C LEU A 248 8.96 9.00 17.57
N GLU A 249 8.11 8.16 18.18
CA GLU A 249 8.10 6.71 17.94
C GLU A 249 7.88 6.39 16.45
N VAL A 250 6.96 7.09 15.80
CA VAL A 250 6.70 6.93 14.36
C VAL A 250 7.86 7.47 13.53
N MET A 251 8.51 8.57 13.97
CA MET A 251 9.61 9.23 13.28
C MET A 251 10.92 8.41 13.32
N ALA A 252 11.15 7.65 14.39
CA ALA A 252 12.30 6.77 14.52
C ALA A 252 12.43 5.80 13.32
N ILE A 253 11.30 5.36 12.78
CA ILE A 253 11.20 4.34 11.73
C ILE A 253 11.71 4.85 10.36
N PRO A 254 11.14 5.91 9.74
CA PRO A 254 11.65 6.43 8.47
C PRO A 254 13.09 6.93 8.59
N ILE A 255 13.51 7.46 9.75
CA ILE A 255 14.91 7.90 9.93
C ILE A 255 15.86 6.71 9.96
N ALA A 256 15.53 5.67 10.74
CA ALA A 256 16.27 4.42 10.77
C ALA A 256 16.39 3.78 9.38
N LEU A 257 15.27 3.64 8.68
CA LEU A 257 15.23 3.11 7.32
C LEU A 257 16.08 3.97 6.38
N HIS A 258 15.90 5.29 6.40
CA HIS A 258 16.69 6.19 5.56
C HIS A 258 18.19 6.02 5.84
N HIS A 259 18.62 6.04 7.10
CA HIS A 259 20.02 5.89 7.48
C HIS A 259 20.62 4.59 6.92
N TRP A 260 20.01 3.44 7.17
CA TRP A 260 20.61 2.19 6.70
C TRP A 260 20.43 1.94 5.21
N LEU A 261 19.43 2.52 4.56
CA LEU A 261 19.27 2.46 3.10
C LEU A 261 20.22 3.42 2.36
N THR A 262 20.59 4.57 2.93
CA THR A 262 21.37 5.60 2.21
C THR A 262 22.82 5.73 2.66
N THR A 263 23.12 5.52 3.95
CA THR A 263 24.44 5.83 4.53
C THR A 263 25.24 4.60 4.92
N THR A 264 24.62 3.45 5.13
CA THR A 264 25.34 2.26 5.63
C THR A 264 25.48 1.20 4.53
N VAL A 265 26.73 0.91 4.17
CA VAL A 265 27.15 -0.05 3.15
C VAL A 265 26.52 -1.46 3.26
N PRO A 266 26.26 -2.06 4.45
CA PRO A 266 25.78 -3.44 4.57
C PRO A 266 24.40 -3.69 3.97
N LEU A 267 23.38 -2.85 4.24
CA LEU A 267 22.06 -3.06 3.63
C LEU A 267 22.08 -2.73 2.15
N GLN A 268 22.82 -1.70 1.72
CA GLN A 268 22.97 -1.40 0.31
C GLN A 268 23.65 -2.55 -0.45
N LEU A 269 24.70 -3.16 0.11
CA LEU A 269 25.36 -4.31 -0.49
C LEU A 269 24.47 -5.54 -0.49
N LEU A 270 23.74 -5.78 0.60
CA LEU A 270 22.80 -6.90 0.68
C LEU A 270 21.70 -6.72 -0.37
N PHE A 271 21.07 -5.54 -0.40
CA PHE A 271 20.02 -5.18 -1.34
C PHE A 271 20.50 -5.30 -2.80
N ARG A 272 21.67 -4.75 -3.13
CA ARG A 272 22.25 -4.86 -4.48
C ARG A 272 22.60 -6.29 -4.87
N ARG A 273 22.95 -7.16 -3.91
CA ARG A 273 23.29 -8.56 -4.19
C ARG A 273 22.06 -9.45 -4.34
N THR A 274 21.00 -9.17 -3.58
CA THR A 274 19.84 -10.08 -3.48
C THR A 274 18.58 -9.54 -4.14
N GLY A 275 18.60 -8.32 -4.67
CA GLY A 275 17.44 -7.72 -5.34
C GLY A 275 16.28 -7.36 -4.39
N GLY A 276 16.49 -7.44 -3.07
CA GLY A 276 15.47 -7.17 -2.06
C GLY A 276 15.89 -7.61 -0.66
N ILE A 277 15.25 -7.04 0.37
CA ILE A 277 15.46 -7.38 1.80
C ILE A 277 14.10 -7.37 2.51
N ASN A 278 13.82 -8.41 3.29
CA ASN A 278 12.67 -8.46 4.17
C ASN A 278 13.03 -7.85 5.54
N ILE A 279 12.32 -6.81 5.96
CA ILE A 279 12.55 -6.15 7.24
C ILE A 279 11.41 -6.46 8.20
N SER A 280 11.71 -7.10 9.34
CA SER A 280 10.79 -7.18 10.48
C SER A 280 11.02 -6.00 11.42
N LEU A 281 10.06 -5.09 11.46
CA LEU A 281 10.09 -3.93 12.35
C LEU A 281 9.48 -4.28 13.71
N TYR A 282 10.22 -4.01 14.78
CA TYR A 282 9.81 -4.11 16.18
C TYR A 282 9.82 -2.73 16.83
N THR A 283 8.68 -2.36 17.40
CA THR A 283 8.46 -1.16 18.20
C THR A 283 7.48 -1.54 19.30
N ASP A 284 7.65 -0.97 20.48
CA ASP A 284 6.72 -1.09 21.61
C ASP A 284 5.55 -0.09 21.52
N SER A 285 5.61 0.85 20.57
CA SER A 285 4.54 1.78 20.26
C SER A 285 3.37 1.14 19.51
N THR A 286 2.25 0.98 20.21
CA THR A 286 0.98 0.57 19.59
C THR A 286 0.48 1.57 18.54
N VAL A 287 0.81 2.86 18.71
CA VAL A 287 0.46 3.92 17.77
C VAL A 287 1.26 3.77 16.48
N ALA A 288 2.58 3.56 16.56
CA ALA A 288 3.41 3.34 15.39
C ALA A 288 3.02 2.07 14.65
N GLN A 289 2.82 0.96 15.36
CA GLN A 289 2.35 -0.29 14.78
C GLN A 289 0.99 -0.11 14.07
N GLY A 290 0.03 0.52 14.73
CA GLY A 290 -1.33 0.71 14.21
C GLY A 290 -1.36 1.61 12.96
N THR A 291 -0.67 2.75 13.01
CA THR A 291 -0.64 3.73 11.91
C THR A 291 0.11 3.22 10.69
N LEU A 292 1.23 2.50 10.85
CA LEU A 292 1.97 1.89 9.74
C LEU A 292 1.21 0.72 9.12
N THR A 293 0.63 -0.17 9.93
CA THR A 293 -0.19 -1.30 9.44
C THR A 293 -1.35 -0.79 8.60
N LYS A 294 -2.01 0.26 9.08
CA LYS A 294 -3.09 0.95 8.36
C LYS A 294 -2.56 1.76 7.17
N GLY A 295 -1.35 2.29 7.22
CA GLY A 295 -0.76 3.17 6.22
C GLY A 295 -1.28 4.61 6.25
N SER A 296 -1.89 5.05 7.36
CA SER A 296 -2.44 6.41 7.52
C SER A 296 -2.70 6.73 8.99
N SER A 297 -2.72 8.02 9.34
CA SER A 297 -3.03 8.52 10.69
C SER A 297 -4.03 9.66 10.65
N PRO A 298 -4.86 9.87 11.69
CA PRO A 298 -5.68 11.07 11.81
C PRO A 298 -4.92 12.36 12.05
N CYS A 299 -3.78 12.31 12.72
CA CYS A 299 -2.90 13.46 12.98
C CYS A 299 -2.04 13.75 11.75
N ARG A 300 -1.90 15.02 11.35
CA ARG A 300 -1.31 15.39 10.06
C ARG A 300 0.18 15.06 9.99
N ASP A 301 0.93 15.43 11.01
CA ASP A 301 2.36 15.14 11.14
C ASP A 301 2.66 13.63 11.17
N ILE A 302 1.92 12.84 11.95
CA ILE A 302 2.05 11.37 11.97
C ILE A 302 1.67 10.79 10.60
N ASN A 303 0.65 11.32 9.95
CA ASN A 303 0.25 10.88 8.60
C ASN A 303 1.35 11.18 7.56
N ASN A 304 2.04 12.32 7.70
CA ASN A 304 3.19 12.67 6.87
C ASN A 304 4.38 11.73 7.12
N LEU A 305 4.67 11.39 8.38
CA LEU A 305 5.72 10.41 8.72
C LEU A 305 5.41 9.03 8.14
N VAL A 306 4.17 8.55 8.27
CA VAL A 306 3.72 7.28 7.68
C VAL A 306 3.82 7.32 6.15
N ALA A 307 3.47 8.44 5.51
CA ALA A 307 3.62 8.61 4.07
C ALA A 307 5.10 8.55 3.64
N ALA A 308 5.99 9.19 4.41
CA ALA A 308 7.43 9.15 4.17
C ALA A 308 8.00 7.74 4.32
N THR A 309 7.60 6.99 5.35
CA THR A 309 8.02 5.60 5.56
C THR A 309 7.71 4.73 4.35
N TRP A 310 6.45 4.73 3.89
CA TRP A 310 6.05 3.88 2.76
C TRP A 310 6.66 4.34 1.43
N LYS A 311 6.88 5.66 1.27
CA LYS A 311 7.61 6.20 0.12
C LYS A 311 9.06 5.69 0.08
N LEU A 312 9.77 5.74 1.21
CA LEU A 312 11.13 5.20 1.33
C LEU A 312 11.17 3.71 0.99
N CYS A 313 10.23 2.92 1.50
CA CYS A 313 10.14 1.50 1.17
C CYS A 313 9.89 1.27 -0.33
N ALA A 314 9.03 2.08 -0.96
CA ALA A 314 8.75 1.94 -2.38
C ALA A 314 9.97 2.27 -3.25
N GLU A 315 10.67 3.38 -2.96
CA GLU A 315 11.86 3.83 -3.70
C GLU A 315 13.04 2.85 -3.61
N ASN A 316 13.02 1.94 -2.63
CA ASN A 316 14.04 0.93 -2.39
C ASN A 316 13.47 -0.49 -2.49
N ASN A 317 12.59 -0.75 -3.47
CA ASN A 317 12.02 -2.07 -3.77
C ASN A 317 12.39 -2.56 -5.17
#